data_AF-A0A9R1C011-F1
#
_entry.id   AF-A0A9R1C011-F1
#
_cell.length_a   1.000
_cell.length_b   1.000
_cell.length_c   1.000
_cell.angle_alpha   90.00
_cell.angle_beta   90.00
_cell.angle_gamma   90.00
#
_symmetry.space_group_name_H-M   'P 1'
#
loop_
_entity.id
_entity.type
_entity.pdbx_description
1 polymer ?
#
loop_
_entity_poly.entity_id
_entity_poly.type
_entity_poly.pdbx_seq_one_letter_code
_entity_poly.pdbx_strand_id
1 'polypeptide(L)'
;MEEYLANMRTLRCYMNDLEEEAAKRSAEEQRQRTAIDAHDSDIALVRAQAKQVSDEAEHLAKARAHVCVEMAEKQGRIASLEVVGATLKQTLDLLQLEITSTSAKLGQKRLFYTKTIETLSVKLQEHQGWLDSDKNKMVAIEPFVEAPMNKQNFFEGKRYEVLNLGGSIDKESDVGKKLLDIKAKGSQLLLEISECKQTLEQESDVTASFPAAVQEMDKKSLEEGYKALQGDGAGEAEYFQSLEERIIKMKGVSDPIKCCCGLEYNVELGGESMGVR
;
A
#
# COMPACT_ATOMS: atom_id res chain seq x y z
N MET A 1 61.21 -39.23 -85.16
CA MET A 1 59.74 -39.09 -85.16
C MET A 1 59.10 -39.58 -83.86
N GLU A 2 59.57 -40.69 -83.26
CA GLU A 2 58.97 -41.22 -82.02
C GLU A 2 59.09 -40.31 -80.80
N GLU A 3 60.24 -39.67 -80.60
CA GLU A 3 60.46 -38.73 -79.49
C GLU A 3 59.51 -37.53 -79.54
N TYR A 4 59.25 -37.00 -80.74
CA TYR A 4 58.24 -35.95 -80.95
C TYR A 4 56.83 -36.43 -80.55
N LEU A 5 56.46 -37.64 -80.94
CA LEU A 5 55.16 -38.23 -80.57
C LEU A 5 55.06 -38.50 -79.06
N ALA A 6 56.15 -38.90 -78.42
CA ALA A 6 56.22 -39.06 -76.96
C ALA A 6 56.02 -37.71 -76.25
N ASN A 7 56.73 -36.66 -76.69
CA ASN A 7 56.58 -35.31 -76.15
C ASN A 7 55.15 -34.77 -76.31
N MET A 8 54.51 -35.02 -77.45
CA MET A 8 53.11 -34.61 -77.68
C MET A 8 52.13 -35.34 -76.76
N ARG A 9 52.37 -36.61 -76.43
CA ARG A 9 51.55 -37.35 -75.44
C ARG A 9 51.74 -36.79 -74.04
N THR A 10 52.99 -36.52 -73.63
CA THR A 10 53.28 -35.93 -72.33
C THR A 10 52.65 -34.54 -72.17
N LEU A 11 52.74 -33.69 -73.20
CA LEU A 11 52.10 -32.37 -73.16
C LEU A 11 50.58 -32.47 -73.02
N ARG A 12 49.95 -33.42 -73.73
CA ARG A 12 48.51 -33.67 -73.60
C ARG A 12 48.13 -34.14 -72.20
N CYS A 13 48.89 -35.07 -71.60
CA CYS A 13 48.67 -35.50 -70.22
C CYS A 13 48.77 -34.32 -69.25
N TYR A 14 49.83 -33.51 -69.36
CA TYR A 14 50.01 -32.33 -68.51
C TYR A 14 48.89 -31.30 -68.68
N MET A 15 48.43 -31.04 -69.91
CA MET A 15 47.29 -30.17 -70.15
C MET A 15 46.01 -30.70 -69.49
N ASN A 16 45.73 -32.00 -69.61
CA ASN A 16 44.57 -32.61 -68.98
C ASN A 16 44.64 -32.51 -67.45
N ASP A 17 45.82 -32.76 -66.85
CA ASP A 17 46.02 -32.64 -65.41
C ASP A 17 45.78 -31.20 -64.93
N LEU A 18 46.27 -30.20 -65.70
CA LEU A 18 46.02 -28.79 -65.42
C LEU A 18 44.55 -28.41 -65.54
N GLU A 19 43.84 -28.91 -66.55
CA GLU A 19 42.40 -28.69 -66.74
C GLU A 19 41.60 -29.30 -65.59
N GLU A 20 41.93 -30.53 -65.15
CA GLU A 20 41.28 -31.18 -64.00
C GLU A 20 41.53 -30.40 -62.70
N GLU A 21 42.76 -29.96 -62.46
CA GLU A 21 43.10 -29.14 -61.28
C GLU A 21 42.40 -27.78 -61.31
N ALA A 22 42.28 -27.15 -62.49
CA ALA A 22 41.52 -25.91 -62.64
C ALA A 22 40.02 -26.13 -62.35
N ALA A 23 39.43 -27.22 -62.82
CA ALA A 23 38.04 -27.57 -62.54
C ALA A 23 37.79 -27.83 -61.04
N LYS A 24 38.69 -28.56 -60.37
CA LYS A 24 38.61 -28.79 -58.92
C LYS A 24 38.69 -27.48 -58.13
N ARG A 25 39.65 -26.61 -58.46
CA ARG A 25 39.76 -25.29 -57.81
C ARG A 25 38.53 -24.42 -58.04
N SER A 26 37.99 -24.41 -59.25
CA SER A 26 36.78 -23.64 -59.56
C SER A 26 35.55 -24.16 -58.78
N ALA A 27 35.42 -25.48 -58.62
CA ALA A 27 34.34 -26.08 -57.84
C ALA A 27 34.48 -25.75 -56.34
N GLU A 28 35.70 -25.81 -55.80
CA GLU A 28 35.97 -25.44 -54.40
C GLU A 28 35.75 -23.95 -54.14
N GLU A 29 36.17 -23.07 -55.06
CA GLU A 29 35.91 -21.63 -54.94
C GLU A 29 34.41 -21.33 -54.93
N GLN A 30 33.63 -21.97 -55.81
CA GLN A 30 32.19 -21.81 -55.82
C GLN A 30 31.54 -22.32 -54.53
N ARG A 31 32.02 -23.44 -53.99
CA ARG A 31 31.58 -23.98 -52.69
C ARG A 31 31.85 -22.99 -51.56
N GLN A 32 33.05 -22.41 -51.53
CA GLN A 32 33.43 -21.41 -50.52
C GLN A 32 32.59 -20.14 -50.63
N ARG A 33 32.35 -19.63 -51.84
CA ARG A 33 31.46 -18.47 -52.06
C ARG A 33 30.06 -18.71 -51.50
N THR A 34 29.45 -19.85 -51.81
CA THR A 34 28.12 -20.18 -51.28
C THR A 34 28.11 -20.31 -49.75
N ALA A 35 29.19 -20.83 -49.16
CA ALA A 35 29.32 -20.88 -47.69
C ALA A 35 29.44 -19.48 -47.07
N ILE A 36 30.22 -18.58 -47.70
CA ILE A 36 30.35 -17.19 -47.26
C ILE A 36 28.99 -16.48 -47.36
N ASP A 37 28.28 -16.60 -48.48
CA ASP A 37 26.96 -15.97 -48.67
C ASP A 37 25.93 -16.44 -47.62
N ALA A 38 25.97 -17.72 -47.26
CA ALA A 38 25.13 -18.28 -46.20
C ALA A 38 25.47 -17.69 -44.83
N HIS A 39 26.76 -17.63 -44.48
CA HIS A 39 27.20 -17.03 -43.22
C HIS A 39 26.93 -15.52 -43.15
N ASP A 40 27.06 -14.79 -44.24
CA ASP A 40 26.71 -13.37 -44.29
C ASP A 40 25.21 -13.15 -44.04
N SER A 41 24.37 -14.05 -44.56
CA SER A 41 22.93 -14.04 -44.29
C SER A 41 22.61 -14.33 -42.82
N ASP A 42 23.28 -15.32 -42.22
CA ASP A 42 23.14 -15.65 -40.79
C ASP A 42 23.60 -14.49 -39.90
N ILE A 43 24.73 -13.86 -40.23
CA ILE A 43 25.25 -12.69 -39.51
C ILE A 43 24.25 -11.52 -39.59
N ALA A 44 23.64 -11.29 -40.76
CA ALA A 44 22.63 -10.25 -40.91
C ALA A 44 21.40 -10.53 -40.02
N LEU A 45 20.96 -11.78 -39.94
CA LEU A 45 19.86 -12.20 -39.07
C LEU A 45 20.21 -11.98 -37.58
N VAL A 46 21.38 -12.41 -37.15
CA VAL A 46 21.84 -12.23 -35.76
C VAL A 46 21.92 -10.74 -35.40
N ARG A 47 22.41 -9.88 -36.30
CA ARG A 47 22.43 -8.42 -36.07
C ARG A 47 21.02 -7.85 -35.93
N ALA A 48 20.07 -8.30 -36.75
CA ALA A 48 18.68 -7.85 -36.66
C ALA A 48 18.05 -8.27 -35.32
N GLN A 49 18.26 -9.52 -34.90
CA GLN A 49 17.79 -10.02 -33.60
C GLN A 49 18.44 -9.29 -32.43
N ALA A 50 19.75 -9.05 -32.47
CA ALA A 50 20.47 -8.30 -31.44
C ALA A 50 19.91 -6.88 -31.29
N LYS A 51 19.59 -6.21 -32.41
CA LYS A 51 18.95 -4.90 -32.40
C LYS A 51 17.55 -4.96 -31.77
N GLN A 52 16.74 -5.93 -32.16
CA GLN A 52 15.40 -6.11 -31.60
C GLN A 52 15.46 -6.30 -30.08
N VAL A 53 16.34 -7.19 -29.59
CA VAL A 53 16.53 -7.44 -28.15
C VAL A 53 16.99 -6.19 -27.42
N SER A 54 17.88 -5.40 -28.01
CA SER A 54 18.31 -4.11 -27.46
C SER A 54 17.15 -3.12 -27.30
N ASP A 55 16.31 -2.99 -28.33
CA ASP A 55 15.15 -2.09 -28.32
C ASP A 55 14.10 -2.55 -27.28
N GLU A 56 13.85 -3.87 -27.18
CA GLU A 56 12.98 -4.47 -26.16
C GLU A 56 13.52 -4.26 -24.74
N ALA A 57 14.83 -4.40 -24.53
CA ALA A 57 15.48 -4.15 -23.26
C ALA A 57 15.34 -2.68 -22.82
N GLU A 58 15.47 -1.72 -23.74
CA GLU A 58 15.26 -0.30 -23.44
C GLU A 58 13.80 -0.02 -23.04
N HIS A 59 12.83 -0.61 -23.74
CA HIS A 59 11.42 -0.48 -23.39
C HIS A 59 11.12 -1.06 -22.00
N LEU A 60 11.65 -2.25 -21.69
CA LEU A 60 11.52 -2.87 -20.38
C LEU A 60 12.17 -2.04 -19.27
N ALA A 61 13.33 -1.44 -19.53
CA ALA A 61 13.99 -0.55 -18.58
C ALA A 61 13.13 0.68 -18.24
N LYS A 62 12.49 1.29 -19.26
CA LYS A 62 11.55 2.41 -19.06
C LYS A 62 10.32 1.99 -18.26
N ALA A 63 9.72 0.84 -18.58
CA ALA A 63 8.57 0.32 -17.86
C ALA A 63 8.92 0.03 -16.38
N ARG A 64 10.08 -0.60 -16.14
CA ARG A 64 10.59 -0.86 -14.79
C ARG A 64 10.79 0.44 -14.00
N ALA A 65 11.42 1.45 -14.60
CA ALA A 65 11.62 2.75 -13.95
C ALA A 65 10.29 3.40 -13.55
N HIS A 66 9.27 3.32 -14.42
CA HIS A 66 7.94 3.84 -14.11
C HIS A 66 7.30 3.13 -12.91
N VAL A 67 7.32 1.79 -12.89
CA VAL A 67 6.81 0.99 -11.77
C VAL A 67 7.54 1.32 -10.47
N CYS A 68 8.86 1.50 -10.49
CA CYS A 68 9.63 1.88 -9.30
C CYS A 68 9.19 3.24 -8.73
N VAL A 69 8.87 4.21 -9.58
CA VAL A 69 8.34 5.52 -9.14
C VAL A 69 6.96 5.37 -8.51
N GLU A 70 6.06 4.62 -9.14
CA GLU A 70 4.72 4.38 -8.58
C GLU A 70 4.80 3.66 -7.23
N MET A 71 5.65 2.64 -7.11
CA MET A 71 5.86 1.93 -5.84
C MET A 71 6.36 2.85 -4.74
N ALA A 72 7.32 3.74 -5.05
CA ALA A 72 7.84 4.70 -4.08
C ALA A 72 6.76 5.68 -3.62
N GLU A 73 5.90 6.15 -4.53
CA GLU A 73 4.78 7.02 -4.20
C GLU A 73 3.77 6.31 -3.29
N LYS A 74 3.37 5.08 -3.63
CA LYS A 74 2.46 4.27 -2.82
C LYS A 74 3.03 4.00 -1.43
N GLN A 75 4.33 3.68 -1.34
CA GLN A 75 4.99 3.49 -0.05
C GLN A 75 4.99 4.77 0.79
N GLY A 76 5.19 5.93 0.18
CA GLY A 76 5.07 7.23 0.85
C GLY A 76 3.66 7.49 1.38
N ARG A 77 2.62 7.13 0.61
CA ARG A 77 1.22 7.23 1.06
C ARG A 77 0.91 6.30 2.22
N ILE A 78 1.41 5.07 2.19
CA ILE A 78 1.26 4.11 3.29
C ILE A 78 1.89 4.66 4.57
N ALA A 79 3.14 5.13 4.50
CA ALA A 79 3.83 5.71 5.65
C ALA A 79 3.08 6.91 6.24
N SER A 80 2.51 7.78 5.39
CA SER A 80 1.67 8.89 5.84
C SER A 80 0.40 8.40 6.58
N LEU A 81 -0.29 7.40 6.04
CA LEU A 81 -1.47 6.80 6.65
C LEU A 81 -1.15 6.10 7.98
N GLU A 82 0.00 5.46 8.10
CA GLU A 82 0.46 4.86 9.37
C GLU A 82 0.62 5.91 10.48
N VAL A 83 1.19 7.08 10.15
CA VAL A 83 1.32 8.20 11.09
C VAL A 83 -0.05 8.73 11.52
N VAL A 84 -0.98 8.90 10.57
CA VAL A 84 -2.35 9.31 10.87
C VAL A 84 -3.06 8.27 11.74
N GLY A 85 -2.92 6.99 11.42
CA GLY A 85 -3.49 5.88 12.20
C GLY A 85 -2.96 5.83 13.64
N ALA A 86 -1.65 6.04 13.83
CA ALA A 86 -1.04 6.12 15.15
C ALA A 86 -1.58 7.32 15.95
N THR A 87 -1.70 8.48 15.30
CA THR A 87 -2.24 9.70 15.91
C THR A 87 -3.70 9.52 16.32
N LEU A 88 -4.51 8.89 15.46
CA LEU A 88 -5.92 8.60 15.73
C LEU A 88 -6.06 7.63 16.92
N LYS A 89 -5.24 6.58 16.96
CA LYS A 89 -5.20 5.63 18.08
C LYS A 89 -4.87 6.35 19.40
N GLN A 90 -3.83 7.18 19.41
CA GLN A 90 -3.46 7.96 20.59
C GLN A 90 -4.61 8.89 21.05
N THR A 91 -5.30 9.52 20.10
CA THR A 91 -6.44 10.39 20.39
C THR A 91 -7.60 9.60 21.00
N LEU A 92 -7.87 8.39 20.49
CA LEU A 92 -8.90 7.51 21.03
C LEU A 92 -8.58 7.09 22.47
N ASP A 93 -7.33 6.71 22.75
CA ASP A 93 -6.89 6.31 24.09
C ASP A 93 -7.07 7.47 25.10
N LEU A 94 -6.75 8.71 24.70
CA LEU A 94 -6.97 9.90 25.52
C LEU A 94 -8.46 10.16 25.79
N LEU A 95 -9.32 10.03 24.79
CA LEU A 95 -10.77 10.21 24.96
C LEU A 95 -11.35 9.14 25.90
N GLN A 96 -10.91 7.88 25.77
CA GLN A 96 -11.33 6.81 26.68
C GLN A 96 -10.89 7.09 28.13
N LEU A 97 -9.68 7.61 28.32
CA LEU A 97 -9.19 8.03 29.64
C LEU A 97 -10.03 9.18 30.22
N GLU A 98 -10.41 10.16 29.39
CA GLU A 98 -11.26 11.27 29.83
C GLU A 98 -12.67 10.79 30.21
N ILE A 99 -13.28 9.89 29.41
CA ILE A 99 -14.59 9.30 29.70
C ILE A 99 -14.57 8.55 31.02
N THR A 100 -13.56 7.70 31.26
CA THR A 100 -13.45 6.93 32.51
C THR A 100 -13.24 7.85 33.72
N SER A 101 -12.37 8.86 33.59
CA SER A 101 -12.12 9.88 34.63
C SER A 101 -13.36 10.70 34.96
N THR A 102 -14.07 11.21 33.96
CA THR A 102 -15.29 12.01 34.13
C THR A 102 -16.43 11.17 34.70
N SER A 103 -16.60 9.92 34.24
CA SER A 103 -17.59 8.98 34.77
C SER A 103 -17.35 8.69 36.26
N ALA A 104 -16.10 8.44 36.67
CA ALA A 104 -15.76 8.23 38.08
C ALA A 104 -16.10 9.45 38.95
N LYS A 105 -15.73 10.66 38.51
CA LYS A 105 -16.07 11.92 39.21
C LYS A 105 -17.59 12.12 39.32
N LEU A 106 -18.33 11.79 38.27
CA LEU A 106 -19.79 11.89 38.25
C LEU A 106 -20.44 10.87 39.19
N GLY A 107 -19.92 9.64 39.25
CA GLY A 107 -20.32 8.62 40.23
C GLY A 107 -20.11 9.09 41.67
N GLN A 108 -18.96 9.68 41.97
CA GLN A 108 -18.67 10.23 43.30
C GLN A 108 -19.64 11.38 43.67
N LYS A 109 -19.93 12.28 42.73
CA LYS A 109 -20.93 13.35 42.94
C LYS A 109 -22.33 12.79 43.20
N ARG A 110 -22.77 11.80 42.41
CA ARG A 110 -24.07 11.14 42.61
C ARG A 110 -24.15 10.53 44.01
N LEU A 111 -23.13 9.79 44.43
CA LEU A 111 -23.07 9.18 45.77
C LEU A 111 -23.16 10.23 46.89
N PHE A 112 -22.46 11.35 46.74
CA PHE A 112 -22.52 12.47 47.69
C PHE A 112 -23.95 13.04 47.81
N TYR A 113 -24.62 13.30 46.68
CA TYR A 113 -25.99 13.82 46.68
C TYR A 113 -26.99 12.82 47.25
N THR A 114 -26.88 11.53 46.90
CA THR A 114 -27.71 10.47 47.48
C THR A 114 -27.60 10.45 49.01
N LYS A 115 -26.37 10.44 49.54
CA LYS A 115 -26.13 10.46 50.99
C LYS A 115 -26.70 11.73 51.66
N THR A 116 -26.61 12.87 50.97
CA THR A 116 -27.16 14.14 51.47
C THR A 116 -28.68 14.09 51.52
N ILE A 117 -29.34 13.58 50.47
CA ILE A 117 -30.79 13.42 50.42
C ILE A 117 -31.26 12.46 51.51
N GLU A 118 -30.62 11.28 51.65
CA GLU A 118 -30.93 10.31 52.72
C GLU A 118 -30.85 10.96 54.10
N THR A 119 -29.78 11.73 54.37
CA THR A 119 -29.61 12.44 55.64
C THR A 119 -30.73 13.46 55.88
N LEU A 120 -31.11 14.22 54.86
CA LEU A 120 -32.19 15.21 54.96
C LEU A 120 -33.56 14.53 55.14
N SER A 121 -33.81 13.43 54.44
CA SER A 121 -35.03 12.64 54.56
C SER A 121 -35.20 12.08 55.97
N VAL A 122 -34.13 11.52 56.57
CA VAL A 122 -34.15 11.05 57.96
C VAL A 122 -34.48 12.20 58.92
N LYS A 123 -33.79 13.34 58.81
CA LYS A 123 -34.08 14.52 59.65
C LYS A 123 -35.52 15.00 59.50
N LEU A 124 -36.04 15.04 58.28
CA LEU A 124 -37.42 15.46 58.03
C LEU A 124 -38.41 14.48 58.69
N GLN A 125 -38.18 13.18 58.58
CA GLN A 125 -39.03 12.16 59.18
C GLN A 125 -38.98 12.20 60.71
N GLU A 126 -37.82 12.47 61.31
CA GLU A 126 -37.67 12.72 62.75
C GLU A 126 -38.49 13.93 63.20
N HIS A 127 -38.40 15.05 62.48
CA HIS A 127 -39.20 16.25 62.76
C HIS A 127 -40.71 15.99 62.64
N GLN A 128 -41.12 15.19 61.65
CA GLN A 128 -42.51 14.84 61.45
C GLN A 128 -43.04 13.93 62.57
N GLY A 129 -42.25 12.93 63.00
CA GLY A 129 -42.58 12.10 64.16
C GLY A 129 -42.65 12.89 65.47
N TRP A 130 -41.82 13.92 65.63
CA TRP A 130 -41.89 14.85 66.76
C TRP A 130 -43.21 15.65 66.75
N LEU A 131 -43.60 16.21 65.60
CA LEU A 131 -44.87 16.93 65.42
C LEU A 131 -46.09 16.03 65.67
N ASP A 132 -46.06 14.78 65.19
CA ASP A 132 -47.15 13.82 65.39
C ASP A 132 -47.26 13.40 66.87
N SER A 133 -46.12 13.25 67.57
CA SER A 133 -46.11 13.03 69.02
C SER A 133 -46.69 14.21 69.80
N ASP A 134 -46.37 15.44 69.40
CA ASP A 134 -46.87 16.67 70.03
C ASP A 134 -48.38 16.86 69.80
N LYS A 135 -48.87 16.57 68.59
CA LYS A 135 -50.32 16.50 68.29
C LYS A 135 -51.04 15.44 69.12
N ASN A 136 -50.49 14.23 69.26
CA ASN A 136 -51.12 13.20 70.09
C ASN A 136 -51.17 13.57 71.59
N LYS A 137 -50.22 14.39 72.07
CA LYS A 137 -50.28 14.97 73.42
C LYS A 137 -51.38 16.04 73.55
N MET A 138 -51.67 16.80 72.49
CA MET A 138 -52.81 17.74 72.47
C MET A 138 -54.19 17.07 72.30
N VAL A 139 -54.26 15.89 71.67
CA VAL A 139 -55.54 15.15 71.45
C VAL A 139 -55.98 14.33 72.67
N ALA A 140 -55.15 14.18 73.71
CA ALA A 140 -55.51 13.54 74.98
C ALA A 140 -56.30 14.47 75.95
N ILE A 141 -56.80 15.61 75.47
CA ILE A 141 -57.73 16.48 76.18
C ILE A 141 -58.99 16.61 75.31
N GLU A 142 -60.11 16.08 75.78
CA GLU A 142 -61.43 16.17 75.15
C GLU A 142 -62.00 17.61 75.17
N PRO A 143 -63.04 17.91 74.35
CA PRO A 143 -63.10 19.13 73.57
C PRO A 143 -63.81 20.29 74.30
N PHE A 144 -63.27 21.50 74.11
CA PHE A 144 -64.02 22.72 74.42
C PHE A 144 -64.54 23.35 73.13
N VAL A 145 -65.86 23.45 73.05
CA VAL A 145 -66.63 24.17 72.04
C VAL A 145 -66.59 25.66 72.37
N GLU A 146 -66.18 26.53 71.43
CA GLU A 146 -66.95 27.73 71.06
C GLU A 146 -66.35 28.53 69.87
N ALA A 147 -67.20 28.68 68.85
CA ALA A 147 -67.48 29.85 68.00
C ALA A 147 -66.38 30.61 67.20
N PRO A 148 -66.75 31.17 66.03
CA PRO A 148 -65.82 31.50 64.95
C PRO A 148 -65.28 32.93 65.07
N MET A 149 -63.96 33.08 64.99
CA MET A 149 -63.33 34.40 64.87
C MET A 149 -62.71 34.59 63.49
N ASN A 150 -63.45 35.34 62.70
CA ASN A 150 -63.04 36.02 61.47
C ASN A 150 -61.73 36.80 61.69
N LYS A 151 -60.65 36.42 60.98
CA LYS A 151 -59.58 37.32 60.55
C LYS A 151 -59.11 36.96 59.15
N GLN A 152 -59.78 37.59 58.19
CA GLN A 152 -59.23 38.03 56.92
C GLN A 152 -57.73 38.37 57.00
N ASN A 153 -56.93 37.68 56.21
CA ASN A 153 -55.73 38.23 55.58
C ASN A 153 -55.64 37.63 54.18
N PHE A 154 -56.17 38.39 53.23
CA PHE A 154 -55.88 38.26 51.81
C PHE A 154 -54.38 38.53 51.62
N PHE A 155 -53.62 37.54 51.16
CA PHE A 155 -52.50 37.80 50.27
C PHE A 155 -52.65 36.91 49.05
N GLU A 156 -53.10 37.57 47.99
CA GLU A 156 -53.29 37.05 46.66
C GLU A 156 -51.92 36.87 45.99
N GLY A 157 -51.36 35.66 46.10
CA GLY A 157 -50.16 35.25 45.39
C GLY A 157 -50.50 34.77 43.98
N LYS A 158 -50.55 35.71 43.03
CA LYS A 158 -50.74 35.45 41.61
C LYS A 158 -49.79 34.36 41.08
N ARG A 159 -50.38 33.48 40.28
CA ARG A 159 -49.72 32.53 39.39
C ARG A 159 -48.97 33.27 38.26
N TYR A 160 -47.76 32.77 38.00
CA TYR A 160 -46.96 32.85 36.76
C TYR A 160 -46.90 34.20 36.03
N GLU A 161 -45.77 34.88 36.15
CA GLU A 161 -45.27 35.81 35.13
C GLU A 161 -43.87 35.36 34.70
N VAL A 162 -43.80 34.95 33.43
CA VAL A 162 -42.57 34.75 32.67
C VAL A 162 -41.90 36.11 32.52
N LEU A 163 -40.84 36.36 33.28
CA LEU A 163 -39.92 37.45 33.01
C LEU A 163 -38.71 36.89 32.25
N ASN A 164 -38.83 36.97 30.93
CA ASN A 164 -37.67 37.09 30.07
C ASN A 164 -37.40 38.60 29.93
N LEU A 165 -36.24 39.07 30.39
CA LEU A 165 -35.29 39.92 29.65
C LEU A 165 -34.25 40.54 30.59
N GLY A 166 -32.99 40.58 30.12
CA GLY A 166 -32.07 41.64 30.52
C GLY A 166 -30.69 41.22 31.00
N GLY A 167 -30.09 40.18 30.43
CA GLY A 167 -28.67 39.87 30.60
C GLY A 167 -27.94 39.92 29.26
N SER A 168 -27.56 41.12 28.83
CA SER A 168 -26.61 41.34 27.72
C SER A 168 -25.28 40.66 28.03
N ILE A 169 -24.90 39.65 27.24
CA ILE A 169 -23.50 39.30 27.00
C ILE A 169 -23.38 38.77 25.56
N ASP A 170 -22.79 39.59 24.71
CA ASP A 170 -22.13 39.31 23.42
C ASP A 170 -21.69 37.84 23.23
N LYS A 171 -22.56 36.97 22.68
CA LYS A 171 -22.19 35.59 22.29
C LYS A 171 -22.79 35.12 20.96
N GLU A 172 -23.22 36.05 20.11
CA GLU A 172 -23.79 35.71 18.81
C GLU A 172 -22.73 35.29 17.77
N SER A 173 -21.43 35.44 18.06
CA SER A 173 -20.35 35.09 17.12
C SER A 173 -19.82 33.65 17.24
N ASP A 174 -20.05 32.94 18.36
CA ASP A 174 -19.45 31.62 18.62
C ASP A 174 -20.31 30.47 18.09
N VAL A 175 -21.64 30.58 18.21
CA VAL A 175 -22.58 29.53 17.75
C VAL A 175 -22.66 29.49 16.22
N GLY A 176 -22.67 30.67 15.56
CA GLY A 176 -22.66 30.76 14.09
C GLY A 176 -21.38 30.21 13.46
N LYS A 177 -20.21 30.46 14.07
CA LYS A 177 -18.93 29.86 13.64
C LYS A 177 -18.92 28.34 13.78
N LYS A 178 -19.42 27.80 14.90
CA LYS A 178 -19.52 26.36 15.13
C LYS A 178 -20.45 25.67 14.12
N LEU A 179 -21.56 26.29 13.76
CA LEU A 179 -22.48 25.74 12.75
C LEU A 179 -21.85 25.69 11.35
N LEU A 180 -21.12 26.73 10.97
CA LEU A 180 -20.39 26.76 9.69
C LEU A 180 -19.25 25.73 9.65
N ASP A 181 -18.54 25.54 10.76
CA ASP A 181 -17.47 24.53 10.88
C ASP A 181 -18.00 23.09 10.79
N ILE A 182 -19.16 22.82 11.43
CA ILE A 182 -19.87 21.53 11.29
C ILE A 182 -20.31 21.30 9.85
N LYS A 183 -20.82 22.33 9.17
CA LYS A 183 -21.24 22.23 7.76
C LYS A 183 -20.06 21.95 6.84
N ALA A 184 -18.92 22.61 7.07
CA ALA A 184 -17.68 22.38 6.31
C ALA A 184 -17.15 20.95 6.51
N LYS A 185 -17.11 20.47 7.77
CA LYS A 185 -16.72 19.09 8.09
C LYS A 185 -17.68 18.06 7.49
N GLY A 186 -18.98 18.35 7.48
CA GLY A 186 -19.98 17.49 6.83
C GLY A 186 -19.78 17.38 5.32
N SER A 187 -19.44 18.49 4.65
CA SER A 187 -19.09 18.48 3.22
C SER A 187 -17.78 17.73 2.95
N GLN A 188 -16.78 17.86 3.82
CA GLN A 188 -15.51 17.13 3.73
C GLN A 188 -15.73 15.61 3.87
N LEU A 189 -16.53 15.18 4.84
CA LEU A 189 -16.90 13.77 5.03
C LEU A 189 -17.64 13.19 3.82
N LEU A 190 -18.53 13.98 3.20
CA LEU A 190 -19.23 13.54 1.98
C LEU A 190 -18.27 13.34 0.80
N LEU A 191 -17.24 14.19 0.69
CA LEU A 191 -16.19 14.03 -0.31
C LEU A 191 -15.39 12.75 -0.07
N GLU A 192 -14.94 12.52 1.16
CA GLU A 192 -14.19 11.31 1.56
C GLU A 192 -15.01 10.03 1.33
N ILE A 193 -16.32 10.05 1.64
CA ILE A 193 -17.22 8.93 1.34
C ILE A 193 -17.28 8.65 -0.17
N SER A 194 -17.31 9.71 -1.00
CA SER A 194 -17.33 9.55 -2.45
C SER A 194 -16.02 8.97 -3.00
N GLU A 195 -14.87 9.39 -2.46
CA GLU A 195 -13.56 8.86 -2.81
C GLU A 195 -13.41 7.40 -2.38
N CYS A 196 -13.81 7.06 -1.14
CA CYS A 196 -13.82 5.69 -0.66
C CYS A 196 -14.68 4.78 -1.54
N LYS A 197 -15.87 5.25 -1.96
CA LYS A 197 -16.74 4.51 -2.86
C LYS A 197 -16.06 4.24 -4.21
N GLN A 198 -15.41 5.25 -4.78
CA GLN A 198 -14.68 5.10 -6.04
C GLN A 198 -13.53 4.10 -5.93
N THR A 199 -12.74 4.13 -4.84
CA THR A 199 -11.67 3.16 -4.62
C THR A 199 -12.20 1.73 -4.44
N LEU A 200 -13.35 1.57 -3.78
CA LEU A 200 -13.94 0.25 -3.54
C LEU A 200 -14.49 -0.35 -4.84
N GLU A 201 -15.02 0.48 -5.73
CA GLU A 201 -15.46 0.10 -7.07
C GLU A 201 -14.26 -0.32 -7.94
N GLN A 202 -13.15 0.43 -7.90
CA GLN A 202 -11.89 0.06 -8.58
C GLN A 202 -11.33 -1.29 -8.10
N GLU A 203 -11.26 -1.52 -6.79
CA GLU A 203 -10.77 -2.78 -6.21
C GLU A 203 -11.71 -3.96 -6.54
N SER A 204 -13.01 -3.71 -6.60
CA SER A 204 -14.01 -4.69 -7.05
C SER A 204 -13.79 -5.08 -8.51
N ASP A 205 -13.54 -4.12 -9.40
CA ASP A 205 -13.27 -4.37 -10.82
C ASP A 205 -11.96 -5.16 -11.02
N VAL A 206 -10.92 -4.84 -10.25
CA VAL A 206 -9.66 -5.61 -10.25
C VAL A 206 -9.91 -7.04 -9.78
N THR A 207 -10.69 -7.21 -8.71
CA THR A 207 -11.03 -8.54 -8.20
C THR A 207 -11.81 -9.35 -9.24
N ALA A 208 -12.76 -8.71 -9.93
CA ALA A 208 -13.55 -9.31 -11.00
C ALA A 208 -12.72 -9.69 -12.25
N SER A 209 -11.55 -9.08 -12.46
CA SER A 209 -10.64 -9.39 -13.57
C SER A 209 -9.86 -10.70 -13.40
N PHE A 210 -9.76 -11.23 -12.17
CA PHE A 210 -9.07 -12.49 -11.92
C PHE A 210 -9.86 -13.70 -12.45
N PRO A 211 -9.18 -14.80 -12.82
CA PRO A 211 -9.86 -16.05 -13.18
C PRO A 211 -10.76 -16.56 -12.05
N ALA A 212 -11.91 -17.17 -12.38
CA ALA A 212 -12.87 -17.69 -11.41
C ALA A 212 -12.25 -18.62 -10.35
N ALA A 213 -11.28 -19.44 -10.76
CA ALA A 213 -10.54 -20.34 -9.86
C ALA A 213 -9.74 -19.61 -8.77
N VAL A 214 -9.33 -18.36 -9.01
CA VAL A 214 -8.62 -17.51 -8.06
C VAL A 214 -9.61 -16.76 -7.15
N GLN A 215 -10.75 -16.33 -7.71
CA GLN A 215 -11.81 -15.65 -6.95
C GLN A 215 -12.53 -16.57 -5.96
N GLU A 216 -12.70 -17.85 -6.32
CA GLU A 216 -13.37 -18.86 -5.47
C GLU A 216 -12.42 -19.47 -4.43
N MET A 217 -11.12 -19.20 -4.52
CA MET A 217 -10.13 -19.76 -3.61
C MET A 217 -10.23 -19.11 -2.23
N ASP A 218 -10.11 -19.91 -1.17
CA ASP A 218 -10.16 -19.37 0.17
C ASP A 218 -8.90 -18.53 0.48
N LYS A 219 -9.06 -17.51 1.34
CA LYS A 219 -8.00 -16.57 1.70
C LYS A 219 -6.72 -17.26 2.19
N LYS A 220 -6.84 -18.38 2.89
CA LYS A 220 -5.70 -19.09 3.47
C LYS A 220 -4.90 -19.79 2.37
N SER A 221 -5.59 -20.44 1.43
CA SER A 221 -4.95 -21.02 0.23
C SER A 221 -4.27 -19.96 -0.63
N LEU A 222 -4.86 -18.77 -0.76
CA LEU A 222 -4.25 -17.64 -1.47
C LEU A 222 -2.97 -17.13 -0.79
N GLU A 223 -3.01 -17.00 0.55
CA GLU A 223 -1.85 -16.59 1.37
C GLU A 223 -0.71 -17.63 1.31
N GLU A 224 -1.04 -18.92 1.33
CA GLU A 224 -0.06 -20.02 1.20
C GLU A 224 0.57 -20.04 -0.19
N GLY A 225 -0.22 -19.87 -1.26
CA GLY A 225 0.28 -19.77 -2.63
C GLY A 225 1.19 -18.56 -2.85
N TYR A 226 0.83 -17.40 -2.27
CA TYR A 226 1.67 -16.20 -2.30
C TYR A 226 3.02 -16.42 -1.61
N LYS A 227 3.03 -17.08 -0.43
CA LYS A 227 4.27 -17.41 0.29
C LYS A 227 5.13 -18.42 -0.46
N ALA A 228 4.53 -19.40 -1.14
CA ALA A 228 5.26 -20.36 -1.96
C ALA A 228 5.97 -19.66 -3.12
N LEU A 229 5.25 -18.81 -3.86
CA LEU A 229 5.83 -18.00 -4.95
C LEU A 229 6.93 -17.05 -4.46
N GLN A 230 6.78 -16.47 -3.26
CA GLN A 230 7.82 -15.64 -2.66
C GLN A 230 9.08 -16.45 -2.29
N GLY A 231 8.91 -17.70 -1.87
CA GLY A 231 10.01 -18.63 -1.62
C GLY A 231 10.76 -19.01 -2.91
N ASP A 232 10.03 -19.27 -3.99
CA ASP A 232 10.61 -19.58 -5.30
C ASP A 232 11.42 -18.40 -5.86
N GLY A 233 10.93 -17.16 -5.66
CA GLY A 233 11.65 -15.94 -6.05
C GLY A 233 13.01 -15.75 -5.33
N ALA A 234 13.16 -16.28 -4.11
CA ALA A 234 14.45 -16.26 -3.41
C ALA A 234 15.46 -17.23 -4.06
N GLY A 235 15.01 -18.43 -4.46
CA GLY A 235 15.85 -19.39 -5.16
C GLY A 235 16.27 -18.93 -6.56
N GLU A 236 15.37 -18.25 -7.29
CA GLU A 236 15.69 -17.63 -8.57
C GLU A 236 16.73 -16.51 -8.40
N ALA A 237 16.58 -15.65 -7.38
CA ALA A 237 17.56 -14.60 -7.09
C ALA A 237 18.96 -15.16 -6.77
N GLU A 238 19.04 -16.22 -5.98
CA GLU A 238 20.30 -16.92 -5.68
C GLU A 238 20.93 -17.53 -6.94
N TYR A 239 20.12 -18.11 -7.85
CA TYR A 239 20.59 -18.63 -9.12
C TYR A 239 21.17 -17.53 -10.02
N PHE A 240 20.48 -16.38 -10.14
CA PHE A 240 20.98 -15.24 -10.90
C PHE A 240 22.28 -14.69 -10.31
N GLN A 241 22.38 -14.62 -8.98
CA GLN A 241 23.60 -14.17 -8.30
C GLN A 241 24.78 -15.13 -8.55
N SER A 242 24.54 -16.45 -8.54
CA SER A 242 25.54 -17.47 -8.89
C SER A 242 26.02 -17.35 -10.34
N LEU A 243 25.12 -17.06 -11.28
CA LEU A 243 25.50 -16.80 -12.68
C LEU A 243 26.37 -15.56 -12.82
N GLU A 244 26.05 -14.49 -12.09
CA GLU A 244 26.82 -13.24 -12.10
C GLU A 244 28.24 -13.46 -11.54
N GLU A 245 28.37 -14.18 -10.43
CA GLU A 245 29.67 -14.59 -9.88
C GLU A 245 30.50 -15.41 -10.89
N ARG A 246 29.83 -16.31 -11.63
CA ARG A 246 30.49 -17.14 -12.65
C ARG A 246 30.97 -16.30 -13.83
N ILE A 247 30.21 -15.29 -14.23
CA ILE A 247 30.62 -14.30 -15.25
C ILE A 247 31.82 -13.49 -14.76
N ILE A 248 31.81 -13.01 -13.51
CA ILE A 248 32.94 -12.27 -12.92
C ILE A 248 34.20 -13.14 -12.92
N LYS A 249 34.07 -14.41 -12.54
CA LYS A 249 35.20 -15.36 -12.55
C LYS A 249 35.76 -15.57 -13.96
N MET A 250 34.91 -15.64 -14.98
CA MET A 250 35.35 -15.75 -16.38
C MET A 250 36.01 -14.47 -16.90
N LYS A 251 35.55 -13.29 -16.47
CA LYS A 251 36.19 -12.00 -16.80
C LYS A 251 37.61 -11.85 -16.25
N GLY A 252 37.96 -12.58 -15.18
CA GLY A 252 39.31 -12.57 -14.60
C GLY A 252 40.32 -13.49 -15.29
N VAL A 253 39.90 -14.35 -16.21
CA VAL A 253 40.78 -15.27 -16.95
C VAL A 253 41.18 -14.60 -18.27
N SER A 254 42.38 -14.04 -18.30
CA SER A 254 42.99 -13.42 -19.49
C SER A 254 44.19 -14.24 -19.95
N ASP A 255 43.94 -15.49 -20.31
CA ASP A 255 45.01 -16.34 -20.84
C ASP A 255 45.30 -15.97 -22.31
N PRO A 256 46.56 -15.65 -22.67
CA PRO A 256 46.92 -15.33 -24.05
C PRO A 256 46.74 -16.55 -24.94
N ILE A 257 45.90 -16.41 -25.97
CA ILE A 257 45.68 -17.48 -26.96
C ILE A 257 46.75 -17.37 -28.02
N LYS A 258 47.54 -18.43 -28.18
CA LYS A 258 48.60 -18.51 -29.19
C LYS A 258 48.04 -19.06 -30.50
N CYS A 259 48.03 -18.22 -31.53
CA CYS A 259 47.65 -18.60 -32.89
C CYS A 259 48.68 -19.54 -33.49
N CYS A 260 48.24 -20.44 -34.38
CA CYS A 260 49.11 -21.32 -35.18
C CYS A 260 50.14 -20.53 -36.03
N CYS A 261 49.89 -19.24 -36.23
CA CYS A 261 50.75 -18.26 -36.88
C CYS A 261 51.87 -17.69 -35.99
N GLY A 262 51.94 -18.07 -34.70
CA GLY A 262 52.96 -17.63 -33.75
C GLY A 262 52.65 -16.33 -33.01
N LEU A 263 51.55 -15.66 -33.33
CA LEU A 263 51.07 -14.45 -32.64
C LEU A 263 50.21 -14.81 -31.42
N GLU A 264 50.39 -14.09 -30.32
CA GLU A 264 49.58 -14.21 -29.10
C GLU A 264 48.52 -13.11 -29.05
N TYR A 265 47.28 -13.50 -28.74
CA TYR A 265 46.14 -12.59 -28.62
C TYR A 265 45.56 -12.67 -27.21
N ASN A 266 45.42 -11.52 -26.56
CA ASN A 266 44.70 -11.42 -25.29
C ASN A 266 43.21 -11.23 -25.59
N VAL A 267 42.39 -12.19 -25.19
CA VAL A 267 40.94 -12.10 -25.32
C VAL A 267 40.38 -11.57 -24.01
N GLU A 268 39.95 -10.31 -24.02
CA GLU A 268 39.23 -9.71 -22.90
C GLU A 268 37.72 -9.82 -23.13
N LEU A 269 36.99 -10.36 -22.15
CA LEU A 269 35.53 -10.33 -22.16
C LEU A 269 35.08 -8.91 -21.78
N GLY A 270 34.69 -8.12 -22.78
CA GLY A 270 34.23 -6.74 -22.62
C GLY A 270 33.26 -6.55 -21.46
N GLY A 271 33.67 -5.76 -20.48
CA GLY A 271 32.88 -5.45 -19.30
C GLY A 271 32.05 -4.19 -19.50
N GLU A 272 30.82 -4.32 -19.99
CA GLU A 272 29.79 -3.34 -19.63
C GLU A 272 29.34 -3.66 -18.21
N SER A 273 29.82 -2.86 -17.26
CA SER A 273 29.23 -2.77 -15.94
C SER A 273 27.78 -2.30 -16.12
N MET A 274 26.81 -3.16 -15.83
CA MET A 274 25.46 -2.71 -15.52
C MET A 274 25.53 -1.97 -14.19
N GLY A 275 25.99 -0.72 -14.26
CA GLY A 275 25.88 0.23 -13.17
C GLY A 275 24.40 0.42 -12.88
N VAL A 276 24.00 -0.01 -11.68
CA VAL A 276 22.69 0.25 -11.11
C VAL A 276 22.41 1.75 -11.23
N ARG A 277 21.37 2.08 -12.00
CA ARG A 277 20.68 3.36 -11.96
C ARG A 277 19.21 3.09 -11.70
#